data_AF-A0A017TCW7-F1
#
_entry.id   AF-A0A017TCW7-F1
#
_cell.length_a   1.000
_cell.length_b   1.000
_cell.length_c   1.000
_cell.angle_alpha   90.00
_cell.angle_beta   90.00
_cell.angle_gamma   90.00
#
_symmetry.space_group_name_H-M   'P 1'
#
loop_
_entity.id
_entity.type
_entity.pdbx_description
1 polymer ?
#
loop_
_entity_poly.entity_id
_entity_poly.type
_entity_poly.pdbx_seq_one_letter_code
_entity_poly.pdbx_strand_id
1 'polypeptide(L)'
;MEEVGEDLKEFAQLVNASAKSLLRQARRGGQHQRKWEGVVFGRAKVFICAVHEEMTRRVETRAKLPRFKQQLLRAQRAELVSLSRADLVEAMPPRAVRESELTVSDTWSFHFVRID
;
A
#
# COMPACT_ATOMS: atom_id res chain seq x y z
N MET A 1 -18.71 -3.04 21.23
CA MET A 1 -18.13 -3.81 20.09
C MET A 1 -18.04 -2.99 18.81
N GLU A 2 -18.49 -1.72 18.79
CA GLU A 2 -18.41 -0.80 17.62
C GLU A 2 -17.01 -0.21 17.37
N GLU A 3 -16.21 -0.01 18.43
CA GLU A 3 -14.90 0.67 18.40
C GLU A 3 -13.91 0.07 17.38
N VAL A 4 -13.88 -1.26 17.26
CA VAL A 4 -12.97 -1.97 16.33
C VAL A 4 -13.32 -1.70 14.86
N GLY A 5 -14.59 -1.39 14.56
CA GLY A 5 -15.04 -1.09 13.20
C GLY A 5 -14.68 0.34 12.76
N GLU A 6 -14.70 1.29 13.68
CA GLU A 6 -14.34 2.69 13.43
C GLU A 6 -12.83 2.85 13.22
N ASP A 7 -12.02 2.25 14.09
CA ASP A 7 -10.56 2.24 13.95
C ASP A 7 -10.10 1.69 12.59
N LEU A 8 -10.77 0.65 12.10
CA LEU A 8 -10.42 0.03 10.82
C LEU A 8 -10.82 0.91 9.62
N LYS A 9 -11.93 1.64 9.73
CA LYS A 9 -12.36 2.61 8.71
C LYS A 9 -11.41 3.81 8.67
N GLU A 10 -11.04 4.37 9.81
CA GLU A 10 -10.07 5.46 9.88
C GLU A 10 -8.72 5.02 9.29
N PHE A 11 -8.23 3.85 9.69
CA PHE A 11 -7.02 3.27 9.11
C PHE A 11 -7.10 3.15 7.58
N ALA A 12 -8.21 2.63 7.05
CA ALA A 12 -8.42 2.50 5.60
C ALA A 12 -8.47 3.87 4.88
N GLN A 13 -9.07 4.88 5.50
CA GLN A 13 -9.10 6.25 4.98
C GLN A 13 -7.69 6.84 4.90
N LEU A 14 -6.89 6.68 5.95
CA LEU A 14 -5.49 7.14 5.97
C LEU A 14 -4.64 6.43 4.91
N VAL A 15 -4.79 5.10 4.78
CA VAL A 15 -4.15 4.30 3.73
C VAL A 15 -4.47 4.86 2.34
N ASN A 16 -5.76 5.08 2.05
CA ASN A 16 -6.20 5.59 0.75
C ASN A 16 -5.72 7.04 0.51
N ALA A 17 -5.73 7.89 1.53
CA ALA A 17 -5.25 9.26 1.45
C ALA A 17 -3.75 9.32 1.15
N SER A 18 -2.95 8.49 1.82
CA SER A 18 -1.51 8.38 1.62
C SER A 18 -1.16 7.80 0.24
N ALA A 19 -1.83 6.73 -0.19
CA ALA A 19 -1.66 6.17 -1.54
C ALA A 19 -2.05 7.17 -2.65
N LYS A 20 -3.18 7.87 -2.52
CA LYS A 20 -3.59 8.94 -3.45
C LYS A 20 -2.57 10.07 -3.50
N SER A 21 -1.97 10.43 -2.37
CA SER A 21 -0.92 11.44 -2.32
C SER A 21 0.33 11.01 -3.11
N LEU A 22 0.80 9.78 -2.91
CA LEU A 22 1.95 9.25 -3.64
C LEU A 22 1.69 9.21 -5.15
N LEU A 23 0.50 8.78 -5.59
CA LEU A 23 0.12 8.81 -7.01
C LEU A 23 0.13 10.23 -7.58
N ARG A 24 -0.38 11.22 -6.85
CA ARG A 24 -0.37 12.62 -7.29
C ARG A 24 1.05 13.16 -7.42
N GLN A 25 1.92 12.84 -6.47
CA GLN A 25 3.33 13.25 -6.51
C GLN A 25 4.07 12.61 -7.69
N ALA A 26 3.86 11.31 -7.93
CA ALA A 26 4.42 10.60 -9.08
C ALA A 26 3.99 11.22 -10.41
N ARG A 27 2.71 11.56 -10.56
CA ARG A 27 2.17 12.19 -11.79
C ARG A 27 2.77 13.58 -12.05
N ARG A 28 3.01 14.37 -10.99
CA ARG A 28 3.60 15.71 -11.09
C ARG A 28 5.08 15.67 -11.48
N GLY A 29 5.78 14.58 -11.17
CA GLY A 29 7.20 14.46 -11.44
C GLY A 29 7.55 14.18 -12.92
N GLY A 30 6.62 13.72 -13.74
CA GLY A 30 6.87 13.46 -15.17
C GLY A 30 7.57 12.12 -15.46
N GLN A 31 7.64 11.77 -16.75
CA GLN A 31 7.81 10.43 -17.31
C GLN A 31 9.22 9.80 -17.15
N HIS A 32 10.19 10.54 -16.61
CA HIS A 32 11.52 10.03 -16.25
C HIS A 32 11.66 9.99 -14.72
N GLN A 33 11.39 8.87 -14.05
CA GLN A 33 11.67 8.78 -12.61
C GLN A 33 11.89 7.35 -12.10
N ARG A 34 13.15 6.93 -12.16
CA ARG A 34 13.71 5.88 -11.27
C ARG A 34 13.29 6.05 -9.80
N LYS A 35 13.08 7.31 -9.37
CA LYS A 35 12.62 7.65 -8.01
C LYS A 35 11.28 7.00 -7.62
N TRP A 36 10.38 6.74 -8.57
CA TRP A 36 9.04 6.21 -8.28
C TRP A 36 8.88 4.72 -8.54
N GLU A 37 9.89 4.04 -9.10
CA GLU A 37 9.83 2.62 -9.45
C GLU A 37 9.53 1.73 -8.23
N GLY A 38 9.98 2.13 -7.03
CA GLY A 38 9.71 1.42 -5.78
C GLY A 38 8.49 1.93 -5.00
N VAL A 39 7.73 2.85 -5.58
CA VAL A 39 6.64 3.55 -4.89
C VAL A 39 5.31 3.35 -5.59
N VAL A 40 5.25 3.60 -6.90
CA VAL A 40 4.03 3.39 -7.70
C VAL A 40 4.32 2.43 -8.86
N PHE A 41 3.30 1.70 -9.27
CA PHE A 41 3.35 0.87 -10.46
C PHE A 41 2.13 1.17 -11.34
N GLY A 42 2.39 1.57 -12.59
CA GLY A 42 1.34 2.01 -13.50
C GLY A 42 0.59 3.25 -12.97
N ARG A 43 -0.72 3.34 -13.26
CA ARG A 43 -1.53 4.56 -13.04
C ARG A 43 -2.22 4.65 -11.68
N ALA A 44 -2.36 3.51 -11.00
CA ALA A 44 -3.30 3.32 -9.89
C ALA A 44 -2.80 2.41 -8.76
N LYS A 45 -1.59 1.83 -8.88
CA LYS A 45 -1.06 0.89 -7.88
C LYS A 45 0.09 1.55 -7.12
N VAL A 46 0.09 1.40 -5.79
CA VAL A 46 1.12 1.92 -4.89
C VAL A 46 1.64 0.77 -4.04
N PHE A 47 2.96 0.61 -3.94
CA PHE A 47 3.56 -0.44 -3.12
C PHE A 47 3.16 -0.30 -1.66
N ILE A 48 2.83 -1.42 -1.01
CA ILE A 48 2.41 -1.45 0.40
C ILE A 48 3.49 -0.84 1.31
N CYS A 49 4.77 -1.15 1.06
CA CYS A 49 5.88 -0.57 1.83
C CYS A 49 5.93 0.96 1.69
N ALA A 50 5.68 1.50 0.50
CA ALA A 50 5.71 2.93 0.27
C ALA A 50 4.53 3.66 0.94
N VAL A 51 3.34 3.05 0.99
CA VAL A 51 2.22 3.58 1.78
C VAL A 51 2.56 3.62 3.26
N HIS A 52 3.17 2.55 3.78
CA HIS A 52 3.62 2.50 5.18
C HIS A 52 4.67 3.57 5.51
N GLU A 53 5.67 3.75 4.64
CA GLU A 53 6.69 4.80 4.78
C GLU A 53 6.06 6.21 4.76
N GLU A 54 5.11 6.46 3.86
CA GLU A 54 4.38 7.74 3.78
C GLU A 54 3.57 8.02 5.06
N MET A 55 2.81 7.04 5.54
CA MET A 55 2.01 7.19 6.76
C MET A 55 2.90 7.38 8.00
N THR A 56 4.04 6.68 8.05
CA THR A 56 5.04 6.87 9.11
C THR A 56 5.60 8.29 9.08
N ARG A 57 5.95 8.79 7.89
CA ARG A 57 6.46 10.17 7.72
C ARG A 57 5.46 11.23 8.15
N ARG A 58 4.16 10.96 7.99
CA ARG A 58 3.07 11.86 8.38
C ARG A 58 2.60 11.69 9.82
N VAL A 59 3.18 10.74 10.56
CA VAL A 59 2.74 10.38 11.92
C VAL A 59 1.30 9.85 11.95
N GLU A 60 0.78 9.34 10.82
CA GLU A 60 -0.54 8.72 10.68
C GLU A 60 -0.54 7.27 11.19
N THR A 61 0.64 6.66 11.33
CA THR A 61 0.80 5.36 11.96
C THR A 61 2.11 5.27 12.75
N ARG A 62 2.06 4.54 13.86
CA ARG A 62 3.24 4.09 14.62
C ARG A 62 3.48 2.58 14.49
N ALA A 63 2.62 1.89 13.74
CA ALA A 63 2.75 0.45 13.54
C ALA A 63 3.99 0.16 12.70
N LYS A 64 4.77 -0.84 13.09
CA LYS A 64 5.81 -1.41 12.22
C LYS A 64 5.16 -2.13 11.04
N LEU A 65 5.89 -2.23 9.94
CA LEU A 65 5.41 -2.81 8.68
C LEU A 65 4.65 -4.15 8.82
N PRO A 66 5.09 -5.13 9.63
CA PRO A 66 4.33 -6.38 9.82
C PRO A 66 2.93 -6.17 10.42
N ARG A 67 2.81 -5.29 11.42
CA ARG A 67 1.52 -4.99 12.06
C ARG A 67 0.63 -4.16 11.13
N PHE A 68 1.23 -3.21 10.41
CA PHE A 68 0.54 -2.46 9.36
C PHE A 68 -0.08 -3.39 8.31
N LYS A 69 0.70 -4.37 7.82
CA LYS A 69 0.25 -5.40 6.88
C LYS A 69 -0.93 -6.22 7.41
N GLN A 70 -0.92 -6.61 8.69
CA GLN A 70 -2.05 -7.30 9.32
C GLN A 70 -3.31 -6.43 9.36
N GLN A 71 -3.18 -5.14 9.69
CA GLN A 71 -4.31 -4.20 9.65
C GLN A 71 -4.83 -4.01 8.22
N LEU A 72 -3.92 -3.93 7.23
CA LEU A 72 -4.26 -3.83 5.82
C LEU A 72 -5.04 -5.05 5.32
N LEU A 73 -4.64 -6.26 5.72
CA LEU A 73 -5.38 -7.47 5.38
C LEU A 73 -6.78 -7.48 6.00
N ARG A 74 -6.92 -7.02 7.26
CA ARG A 74 -8.24 -6.87 7.90
C ARG A 74 -9.11 -5.86 7.16
N ALA A 75 -8.55 -4.71 6.77
CA ALA A 75 -9.26 -3.69 6.00
C ALA A 75 -9.68 -4.20 4.62
N GLN A 76 -8.82 -4.99 3.96
CA GLN A 76 -9.15 -5.59 2.66
C GLN A 76 -10.28 -6.61 2.78
N ARG A 77 -10.25 -7.47 3.80
CA ARG A 77 -11.34 -8.44 4.06
C ARG A 77 -12.67 -7.77 4.40
N ALA A 78 -12.63 -6.55 4.93
CA ALA A 78 -13.79 -5.72 5.19
C ALA A 78 -14.18 -4.83 3.99
N GLU A 79 -13.54 -5.03 2.82
CA GLU A 79 -13.79 -4.27 1.58
C GLU A 79 -13.56 -2.75 1.71
N LEU A 80 -12.78 -2.32 2.71
CA LEU A 80 -12.46 -0.91 2.94
C LEU A 80 -11.26 -0.41 2.11
N VAL A 81 -10.43 -1.34 1.63
CA VAL A 81 -9.30 -1.07 0.73
C VAL A 81 -9.23 -2.12 -0.37
N SER A 82 -8.76 -1.70 -1.55
CA SER A 82 -8.49 -2.60 -2.66
C SER A 82 -7.01 -2.94 -2.69
N LEU A 83 -6.68 -4.23 -2.69
CA LEU A 83 -5.30 -4.71 -2.82
C LEU A 83 -5.13 -5.46 -4.15
N SER A 84 -3.92 -5.41 -4.71
CA SER A 84 -3.63 -6.15 -5.95
C SER A 84 -2.26 -6.83 -5.91
N ARG A 85 -2.15 -7.88 -6.72
CA ARG A 85 -0.93 -8.66 -6.90
C ARG A 85 0.02 -7.97 -7.87
N ALA A 86 1.28 -8.36 -7.79
CA ALA A 86 2.26 -8.12 -8.84
C ALA A 86 2.25 -9.28 -9.82
N ASP A 87 1.87 -9.00 -11.07
CA ASP A 87 1.81 -10.00 -12.14
C ASP A 87 3.17 -10.16 -12.85
N LEU A 88 4.05 -9.15 -12.76
CA LEU A 88 5.39 -9.12 -13.35
C LEU A 88 6.42 -8.69 -12.31
N VAL A 89 6.59 -9.51 -11.27
CA VAL A 89 7.51 -9.24 -10.15
C VAL A 89 8.95 -9.01 -10.63
N GLU A 90 9.41 -9.76 -11.63
CA GLU A 90 10.78 -9.68 -12.17
C GLU A 90 11.09 -8.33 -12.82
N ALA A 91 10.06 -7.59 -13.26
CA ALA A 91 10.20 -6.26 -13.86
C ALA A 91 10.11 -5.12 -12.84
N MET A 92 9.99 -5.44 -11.53
CA MET A 92 9.81 -4.47 -10.46
C MET A 92 11.03 -4.40 -9.54
N PRO A 93 11.25 -3.29 -8.81
CA PRO A 93 12.36 -3.20 -7.86
C PRO A 93 12.28 -4.29 -6.78
N PRO A 94 13.30 -5.16 -6.65
CA PRO A 94 13.23 -6.34 -5.78
C PRO A 94 12.95 -6.02 -4.31
N ARG A 95 13.50 -4.89 -3.83
CA ARG A 95 13.26 -4.42 -2.45
C ARG A 95 11.79 -4.08 -2.23
N ALA A 96 11.17 -3.33 -3.15
CA ALA A 96 9.79 -2.88 -3.01
C ALA A 96 8.80 -4.04 -3.06
N VAL A 97 9.05 -5.03 -3.94
CA VAL A 97 8.31 -6.28 -3.99
C VAL A 97 8.39 -6.99 -2.65
N ARG A 98 9.61 -7.34 -2.20
CA ARG A 98 9.84 -8.10 -0.97
C ARG A 98 9.24 -7.41 0.27
N GLU A 99 9.42 -6.10 0.39
CA GLU A 99 8.89 -5.35 1.53
C GLU A 99 7.38 -5.16 1.44
N SER A 100 6.78 -5.20 0.25
CA SER A 100 5.33 -5.09 0.08
C SER A 100 4.59 -6.42 0.17
N GLU A 101 5.29 -7.55 0.03
CA GLU A 101 4.68 -8.87 0.02
C GLU A 101 3.82 -9.13 1.27
N LEU A 102 2.51 -9.23 1.05
CA LEU A 102 1.50 -9.54 2.06
C LEU A 102 0.91 -10.91 1.72
N THR A 103 1.49 -11.97 2.30
CA THR A 103 1.08 -13.36 2.09
C THR A 103 -0.28 -13.64 2.75
N VAL A 104 -1.23 -14.15 1.96
CA VAL A 104 -2.56 -14.60 2.43
C VAL A 104 -2.62 -16.13 2.48
N SER A 105 -1.97 -16.78 1.52
CA SER A 105 -1.76 -18.23 1.45
C SER A 105 -0.44 -18.50 0.71
N ASP A 106 -0.03 -19.77 0.65
CA ASP A 106 1.22 -20.20 0.00
C ASP A 106 1.33 -19.78 -1.48
N THR A 107 0.20 -19.48 -2.14
CA THR A 107 0.15 -19.12 -3.57
C THR A 107 -0.43 -17.74 -3.85
N TRP A 108 -0.82 -16.99 -2.80
CA TRP A 108 -1.48 -15.70 -2.95
C TRP A 108 -0.88 -14.63 -2.03
N SER A 109 -0.30 -13.59 -2.65
CA SER A 109 0.24 -12.43 -1.94
C SER A 109 -0.12 -11.12 -2.62
N PHE A 110 -0.46 -10.11 -1.80
CA PHE A 110 -0.67 -8.75 -2.28
C PHE A 110 0.61 -7.93 -2.20
N HIS A 111 0.75 -6.97 -3.11
CA HIS A 111 1.93 -6.10 -3.19
C HIS A 111 1.54 -4.62 -3.23
N PHE A 112 0.32 -4.32 -3.65
CA PHE A 112 -0.13 -2.96 -3.88
C PHE A 112 -1.42 -2.65 -3.14
N VAL A 113 -1.52 -1.40 -2.72
CA VAL A 113 -2.79 -0.71 -2.55
C VAL A 113 -3.21 -0.18 -3.93
N ARG A 114 -4.43 -0.51 -4.36
CA ARG A 114 -5.02 -0.04 -5.62
C ARG A 114 -5.99 1.09 -5.34
N ILE A 115 -5.86 2.16 -6.11
CA ILE A 115 -6.74 3.33 -6.07
C ILE A 115 -7.59 3.35 -7.34
N ASP A 116 -8.89 3.24 -7.16
CA ASP A 116 -9.88 3.44 -8.22
C ASP A 116 -10.24 4.92 -8.39
#